data_AF-A0A504BI96-F1
#
_entry.id   AF-A0A504BI96-F1
#
_cell.length_a   1.000
_cell.length_b   1.000
_cell.length_c   1.000
_cell.angle_alpha   90.00
_cell.angle_beta   90.00
_cell.angle_gamma   90.00
#
_symmetry.space_group_name_H-M   'P 1'
#
loop_
_entity.id
_entity.type
_entity.pdbx_description
1 polymer ?
#
loop_
_entity_poly.entity_id
_entity_poly.type
_entity_poly.pdbx_seq_one_letter_code
_entity_poly.pdbx_strand_id
1 'polypeptide(L)' 'MQLNQQIIDVLTTLGATETEMASITAFYADQLIAAQAAVDQLEANITSLQTQLAEAQERAGTITAAIGKFVVAES' A
#
# COMPACT_ATOMS: atom_id res chain seq x y z
N MET A 1 3.05 21.12 1.98
CA MET A 1 2.96 21.37 0.51
C MET A 1 2.70 22.84 0.28
N GLN A 2 3.13 23.39 -0.86
CA GLN A 2 2.78 24.74 -1.31
C GLN A 2 2.32 24.68 -2.77
N LEU A 3 1.40 25.56 -3.15
CA LEU A 3 1.02 25.72 -4.55
C LEU A 3 2.19 26.31 -5.35
N ASN A 4 2.30 25.91 -6.61
CA ASN A 4 3.21 26.56 -7.53
C ASN A 4 2.78 28.02 -7.75
N GLN A 5 3.73 28.94 -7.86
CA GLN A 5 3.46 30.36 -8.08
C GLN A 5 2.56 30.62 -9.30
N GLN A 6 2.74 29.90 -10.41
CA GLN A 6 1.89 30.04 -11.60
C GLN A 6 0.43 29.66 -11.33
N ILE A 7 0.19 28.68 -10.43
CA ILE A 7 -1.16 28.28 -10.03
C ILE A 7 -1.76 29.36 -9.12
N ILE A 8 -0.98 29.88 -8.18
CA ILE A 8 -1.40 30.99 -7.31
C ILE A 8 -1.81 32.19 -8.15
N ASP A 9 -1.00 32.57 -9.14
CA ASP A 9 -1.24 33.71 -10.01
C ASP A 9 -2.55 33.53 -10.80
N VAL A 10 -2.76 32.34 -11.40
CA VAL A 10 -4.00 32.02 -12.12
C VAL A 10 -5.22 32.05 -11.20
N LEU A 11 -5.15 31.40 -10.03
CA LEU A 11 -6.26 31.35 -9.06
C LEU A 11 -6.61 32.74 -8.54
N THR A 12 -5.61 33.56 -8.25
CA THR A 12 -5.81 34.96 -7.83
C THR A 12 -6.48 35.77 -8.94
N THR A 13 -6.09 35.57 -10.20
CA THR A 13 -6.71 36.24 -11.36
C THR A 13 -8.17 35.83 -11.56
N LEU A 14 -8.53 34.60 -11.16
CA LEU A 14 -9.89 34.09 -11.16
C LEU A 14 -10.70 34.50 -9.90
N GLY A 15 -10.09 35.26 -8.98
CA GLY A 15 -10.75 35.78 -7.78
C GLY A 15 -10.71 34.84 -6.57
N ALA A 16 -9.91 33.78 -6.60
CA ALA A 16 -9.73 32.92 -5.44
C ALA A 16 -8.99 33.65 -4.31
N THR A 17 -9.48 33.47 -3.09
CA THR A 17 -8.88 34.01 -1.87
C THR A 17 -7.71 33.15 -1.39
N GLU A 18 -6.83 33.74 -0.58
CA GLU A 18 -5.77 32.99 0.12
C GLU A 18 -6.34 31.85 0.97
N THR A 19 -7.51 32.05 1.59
CA THR A 19 -8.20 31.03 2.39
C THR A 19 -8.63 29.84 1.55
N GLU A 20 -9.18 30.07 0.35
CA GLU A 20 -9.59 28.99 -0.56
C GLU A 20 -8.37 28.22 -1.08
N MET A 21 -7.29 28.93 -1.45
CA MET A 21 -6.04 28.31 -1.88
C MET A 21 -5.39 27.48 -0.77
N ALA A 22 -5.35 28.00 0.46
CA ALA A 22 -4.88 27.27 1.64
C ALA A 22 -5.73 26.01 1.88
N SER A 23 -7.05 26.12 1.76
CA SER A 23 -7.98 24.98 1.94
C SER A 23 -7.72 23.86 0.94
N ILE A 24 -7.45 24.21 -0.33
CA ILE A 24 -7.10 23.22 -1.37
C ILE A 24 -5.80 22.49 -1.01
N THR A 25 -4.77 23.22 -0.59
CA THR A 25 -3.49 22.58 -0.21
C THR A 25 -3.60 21.70 1.01
N ALA A 26 -4.38 22.11 2.01
CA ALA A 26 -4.65 21.31 3.20
C ALA A 26 -5.40 20.02 2.83
N PHE A 27 -6.46 20.13 2.03
CA PHE A 27 -7.23 18.98 1.56
C PHE A 27 -6.35 17.93 0.87
N TYR A 28 -5.49 18.34 -0.08
CA TYR A 28 -4.62 17.40 -0.77
C TYR A 28 -3.49 16.87 0.11
N ALA A 29 -3.01 17.66 1.08
CA ALA A 29 -2.03 17.17 2.07
C ALA A 29 -2.63 16.05 2.93
N ASP A 30 -3.87 16.23 3.41
CA ASP A 30 -4.58 15.22 4.19
C ASP A 30 -4.83 13.94 3.36
N GLN A 31 -5.23 14.11 2.10
CA GLN A 31 -5.42 12.98 1.18
C GLN A 31 -4.12 12.23 0.90
N LEU A 32 -2.99 12.93 0.78
CA LEU A 32 -1.68 12.31 0.61
C LEU A 32 -1.28 11.53 1.86
N ILE A 33 -1.50 12.08 3.05
CA ILE A 33 -1.23 11.39 4.32
C ILE A 33 -2.08 10.12 4.44
N ALA A 34 -3.39 10.21 4.13
CA ALA A 34 -4.28 9.06 4.16
C ALA A 34 -3.89 7.99 3.14
N ALA A 35 -3.51 8.39 1.92
CA ALA A 35 -3.01 7.49 0.91
C ALA A 35 -1.71 6.80 1.33
N GLN A 36 -0.77 7.52 1.94
CA GLN A 36 0.47 6.95 2.44
C GLN A 36 0.21 5.93 3.55
N ALA A 37 -0.66 6.25 4.51
CA ALA A 37 -1.03 5.31 5.57
C ALA A 37 -1.67 4.02 5.01
N ALA A 38 -2.47 4.14 3.94
CA ALA A 38 -3.04 2.98 3.25
C ALA A 38 -1.95 2.14 2.54
N VAL A 39 -0.97 2.78 1.91
CA VAL A 39 0.19 2.10 1.31
C VAL A 39 0.98 1.35 2.38
N ASP A 40 1.34 1.99 3.48
CA ASP A 40 2.10 1.38 4.57
C ASP A 40 1.37 0.15 5.14
N GLN A 41 0.04 0.24 5.29
CA GLN A 41 -0.78 -0.89 5.73
C GLN A 41 -0.81 -2.04 4.71
N LEU A 42 -0.84 -1.73 3.42
CA LEU A 42 -0.78 -2.74 2.36
C LEU A 42 0.58 -3.45 2.34
N GLU A 43 1.68 -2.72 2.53
CA GLU A 43 3.02 -3.30 2.62
C GLU A 43 3.18 -4.24 3.81
N ALA A 44 2.64 -3.85 4.97
CA ALA A 44 2.60 -4.71 6.15
C ALA A 44 1.79 -5.99 5.91
N ASN A 45 0.63 -5.87 5.23
CA ASN A 45 -0.19 -7.02 4.87
C ASN A 45 0.51 -7.96 3.88
N ILE A 46 1.18 -7.41 2.86
CA ILE A 46 1.95 -8.19 1.89
C ILE A 46 3.04 -9.00 2.61
N THR A 47 3.77 -8.37 3.52
CA THR A 47 4.81 -9.03 4.31
C THR A 47 4.24 -10.16 5.15
N SER A 48 3.10 -9.93 5.81
CA SER A 48 2.42 -10.98 6.59
C SER A 48 1.98 -12.17 5.73
N LEU A 49 1.41 -11.90 4.55
CA LEU A 49 0.96 -12.93 3.62
C LEU A 49 2.13 -13.74 3.04
N GLN A 50 3.26 -13.10 2.76
CA GLN A 50 4.48 -13.79 2.31
C GLN A 50 4.99 -14.77 3.37
N THR A 51 4.99 -14.38 4.65
CA THR A 51 5.33 -15.28 5.76
C THR A 51 4.38 -16.47 5.82
N GLN A 52 3.06 -16.23 5.78
CA GLN A 52 2.07 -17.30 5.80
C GLN A 52 2.21 -18.26 4.61
N LEU A 53 2.56 -17.74 3.42
CA LEU A 53 2.82 -18.55 2.24
C LEU A 53 4.04 -19.47 2.44
N ALA A 54 5.13 -18.95 2.98
CA ALA A 54 6.33 -19.73 3.26
C ALA A 54 6.04 -20.86 4.27
N GLU A 55 5.32 -20.57 5.35
CA GLU A 55 4.90 -21.58 6.34
C GLU A 55 4.01 -22.66 5.71
N ALA A 56 3.07 -22.27 4.84
CA ALA A 56 2.20 -23.21 4.15
C ALA A 56 2.99 -24.12 3.19
N GLN A 57 3.97 -23.57 2.48
CA GLN A 57 4.86 -24.33 1.59
C GLN A 57 5.72 -25.33 2.38
N GLU A 58 6.26 -24.93 3.53
CA GLU A 58 7.04 -25.82 4.40
C GLU A 58 6.18 -26.97 4.94
N ARG A 59 4.96 -26.66 5.39
CA ARG A 59 3.99 -27.68 5.84
C ARG A 59 3.64 -28.65 4.72
N ALA A 60 3.37 -28.14 3.51
CA ALA A 60 3.08 -28.98 2.35
C ALA A 60 4.26 -29.90 1.99
N GLY A 61 5.50 -29.39 2.04
CA GLY A 61 6.72 -30.17 1.84
C GLY A 61 6.88 -31.27 2.89
N THR A 62 6.65 -30.95 4.16
CA THR A 62 6.71 -31.91 5.28
C THR A 62 5.69 -33.04 5.11
N ILE A 63 4.43 -32.70 4.77
CA ILE A 63 3.37 -33.67 4.52
C ILE A 63 3.73 -34.54 3.31
N THR A 64 4.19 -33.95 2.22
CA THR A 64 4.60 -34.69 1.00
C THR A 64 5.72 -35.68 1.32
N ALA A 65 6.74 -35.26 2.07
CA ALA A 65 7.83 -36.13 2.50
C ALA A 65 7.35 -37.25 3.43
N ALA A 66 6.40 -36.96 4.32
CA ALA A 66 5.79 -37.98 5.18
C ALA A 66 5.03 -39.01 4.36
N ILE A 67 4.16 -38.59 3.43
CA ILE A 67 3.41 -39.47 2.53
C ILE A 67 4.37 -40.36 1.73
N GLY A 68 5.45 -39.80 1.17
CA GLY A 68 6.44 -40.56 0.41
C GLY A 68 7.17 -41.65 1.21
N LYS A 69 7.16 -41.60 2.54
CA LYS A 69 7.67 -42.70 3.40
C LYS A 69 6.70 -43.86 3.53
N PHE A 70 5.40 -43.63 3.32
CA PHE A 70 4.34 -44.62 3.47
C PHE A 70 3.79 -45.13 2.13
N VAL A 71 3.98 -44.36 1.06
CA VAL A 71 3.54 -44.71 -0.30
C VAL A 71 4.77 -45.00 -1.15
N VAL A 72 5.04 -46.28 -1.40
CA VAL A 72 5.97 -46.69 -2.46
C VAL A 72 5.20 -46.62 -3.76
N ALA A 73 5.67 -45.84 -4.75
CA ALA A 73 5.09 -45.90 -6.08
C ALA A 73 5.21 -47.34 -6.59
N GLU A 74 4.08 -47.99 -6.89
CA GLU A 74 4.10 -49.31 -7.53
C GLU A 74 4.88 -49.16 -8.85
N SER A 75 6.02 -49.87 -8.91
CA SER A 75 6.90 -49.98 -10.07
C SER A 75 6.28 -50.83 -11.17
#